data_AF-A0A972BP79-F1
#
_entry.id   AF-A0A972BP79-F1
#
_cell.length_a   1.000
_cell.length_b   1.000
_cell.length_c   1.000
_cell.angle_alpha   90.00
_cell.angle_beta   90.00
_cell.angle_gamma   90.00
#
_symmetry.space_group_name_H-M   'P 1'
#
loop_
_entity.id
_entity.type
_entity.pdbx_description
1 polymer ?
#
loop_
_entity_poly.entity_id
_entity_poly.type
_entity_poly.pdbx_seq_one_letter_code
_entity_poly.pdbx_strand_id
1 'polypeptide(L)'
;GGSMLGGLALAIIAPIAAMLIQMAVSRSREYMADETGAKLCGKPQALASALAKLQQAASMVPMQEATPATSHMFIVNPLTTSRLASLFSTHPATEDRIARLMAMR
;
A
#
# COMPACT_ATOMS: atom_id res chain seq x y z
N GLY A 1 39.64 -4.28 11.68
CA GLY A 1 38.57 -3.28 11.54
C GLY A 1 38.03 -3.38 10.14
N GLY A 2 36.75 -3.71 9.96
CA GLY A 2 36.12 -3.55 8.65
C GLY A 2 36.36 -2.13 8.18
N SER A 3 36.88 -1.96 6.96
CA SER A 3 37.29 -0.66 6.45
C SER A 3 36.15 0.34 6.66
N MET A 4 36.45 1.57 7.04
CA MET A 4 35.42 2.59 7.28
C MET A 4 34.46 2.74 6.08
N LEU A 5 34.92 2.37 4.88
CA LEU A 5 34.13 2.24 3.66
C LEU A 5 33.03 1.17 3.75
N GLY A 6 33.33 -0.01 4.29
CA GLY A 6 32.35 -1.07 4.51
C GLY A 6 31.27 -0.67 5.53
N GLY A 7 31.68 0.00 6.62
CA GLY A 7 30.73 0.55 7.59
C GLY A 7 29.82 1.64 7.00
N LEU A 8 30.40 2.55 6.21
CA LEU A 8 29.65 3.61 5.52
C LEU A 8 28.68 3.05 4.47
N ALA A 9 29.10 2.04 3.70
CA ALA A 9 28.22 1.37 2.74
C ALA A 9 27.01 0.73 3.44
N LEU A 10 27.24 0.02 4.54
CA LEU A 10 26.17 -0.59 5.35
C LEU A 10 25.21 0.45 5.94
N ALA A 11 25.74 1.60 6.40
CA ALA A 11 24.92 2.69 6.94
C ALA A 11 23.94 3.29 5.92
N ILE A 12 24.24 3.21 4.62
CA ILE A 12 23.36 3.67 3.54
C ILE A 12 22.41 2.56 3.07
N ILE A 13 22.93 1.34 2.88
CA ILE A 13 22.17 0.22 2.32
C ILE A 13 21.13 -0.31 3.31
N ALA A 14 21.47 -0.40 4.61
CA ALA A 14 20.59 -1.00 5.60
C ALA A 14 19.24 -0.26 5.75
N PRO A 15 19.19 1.08 5.84
CA PRO A 15 17.92 1.82 5.88
C PRO A 15 17.06 1.60 4.63
N ILE A 16 17.66 1.57 3.44
CA ILE A 16 16.93 1.35 2.18
C ILE A 16 16.33 -0.06 2.17
N ALA A 17 17.11 -1.08 2.56
CA ALA A 17 16.62 -2.45 2.69
C ALA A 17 15.47 -2.56 3.70
N ALA A 18 15.61 -1.92 4.87
CA ALA A 18 14.57 -1.90 5.89
C ALA A 18 13.27 -1.25 5.38
N MET A 19 13.37 -0.11 4.68
CA MET A 19 12.22 0.57 4.06
C MET A 19 11.50 -0.33 3.04
N LEU A 20 12.25 -1.02 2.18
CA LEU A 20 11.68 -1.94 1.19
C LEU A 20 10.97 -3.13 1.85
N ILE A 21 11.58 -3.72 2.89
CA ILE A 21 10.98 -4.81 3.66
C ILE A 21 9.70 -4.33 4.34
N GLN A 22 9.73 -3.17 5.01
CA GLN A 22 8.57 -2.60 5.67
C GLN A 22 7.41 -2.35 4.70
N MET A 23 7.71 -1.78 3.52
CA MET A 23 6.72 -1.56 2.47
C MET A 23 6.12 -2.89 1.97
N ALA A 24 6.95 -3.91 1.74
CA ALA A 24 6.50 -5.22 1.31
C ALA A 24 5.58 -5.89 2.35
N VAL A 25 5.96 -5.86 3.63
CA VAL A 25 5.16 -6.41 4.73
C VAL A 25 3.82 -5.69 4.85
N SER A 26 3.81 -4.36 4.75
CA SER A 26 2.57 -3.56 4.79
C SER A 26 1.60 -3.96 3.68
N ARG A 27 2.08 -4.06 2.44
CA ARG A 27 1.25 -4.47 1.28
C ARG A 27 0.72 -5.88 1.41
N SER A 28 1.54 -6.84 1.86
CA SER A 28 1.10 -8.21 2.10
C SER A 28 -0.01 -8.28 3.14
N ARG A 29 0.07 -7.50 4.22
CA ARG A 29 -1.01 -7.42 5.22
C ARG A 29 -2.32 -6.90 4.65
N GLU A 30 -2.26 -5.89 3.79
CA GLU A 30 -3.47 -5.34 3.15
C GLU A 30 -4.16 -6.38 2.26
N TYR A 31 -3.39 -7.11 1.45
CA TYR A 31 -3.94 -8.20 0.63
C TYR A 31 -4.53 -9.34 1.47
N MET A 32 -3.88 -9.71 2.58
CA MET A 32 -4.42 -10.71 3.50
C MET A 32 -5.72 -10.24 4.16
N ALA A 33 -5.83 -8.95 4.48
CA ALA A 33 -7.04 -8.37 5.03
C ALA A 33 -8.19 -8.41 4.02
N ASP A 34 -7.93 -8.04 2.76
CA ASP A 34 -8.92 -8.13 1.67
C ASP A 34 -9.40 -9.56 1.45
N GLU A 35 -8.46 -10.51 1.35
CA GLU A 35 -8.77 -11.92 1.14
C GLU A 35 -9.57 -12.50 2.31
N THR A 36 -9.16 -12.18 3.54
CA THR A 36 -9.86 -12.63 4.74
C THR A 36 -11.26 -12.03 4.81
N GLY A 37 -11.40 -10.73 4.55
CA GLY A 37 -12.69 -10.03 4.51
C GLY A 37 -13.62 -10.62 3.45
N ALA A 38 -13.10 -10.90 2.25
CA ALA A 38 -13.85 -11.53 1.17
C ALA A 38 -14.31 -12.96 1.53
N LYS A 39 -13.44 -13.77 2.16
CA LYS A 39 -13.80 -15.11 2.63
C LYS A 39 -14.86 -15.08 3.73
N LEU A 40 -14.75 -14.15 4.68
CA LEU A 40 -15.71 -13.99 5.78
C LEU A 40 -17.08 -13.52 5.29
N CYS A 41 -17.12 -12.60 4.33
CA CYS A 41 -18.38 -12.08 3.81
C CYS A 41 -18.98 -12.94 2.68
N GLY A 42 -18.20 -13.84 2.09
CA GLY A 42 -18.58 -14.66 0.93
C GLY A 42 -18.87 -13.85 -0.33
N LYS A 43 -18.41 -12.59 -0.41
CA LYS A 43 -18.76 -11.64 -1.47
C LYS A 43 -17.53 -10.86 -1.96
N PRO A 44 -16.53 -11.53 -2.56
CA PRO A 44 -15.32 -10.87 -3.06
C PRO A 44 -15.61 -9.74 -4.05
N GLN A 45 -16.54 -9.94 -4.98
CA GLN A 45 -16.92 -8.94 -5.99
C GLN A 45 -17.59 -7.70 -5.36
N ALA A 46 -18.36 -7.87 -4.29
CA ALA A 46 -18.96 -6.74 -3.59
C ALA A 46 -17.90 -5.89 -2.88
N LEU A 47 -16.89 -6.54 -2.29
CA LEU A 47 -15.74 -5.84 -1.68
C LEU A 47 -14.92 -5.11 -2.75
N ALA A 48 -14.67 -5.72 -3.90
CA ALA A 48 -14.01 -5.08 -5.03
C ALA A 48 -14.78 -3.84 -5.52
N SER A 49 -16.11 -3.95 -5.65
CA SER A 49 -16.98 -2.82 -6.01
C SER A 49 -16.94 -1.71 -4.97
N ALA A 50 -16.90 -2.04 -3.68
CA ALA A 50 -16.78 -1.06 -2.60
C ALA A 50 -15.46 -0.29 -2.67
N LEU A 51 -14.33 -0.99 -2.85
CA LEU A 51 -13.01 -0.36 -3.02
C LEU A 51 -12.98 0.56 -4.25
N ALA A 52 -13.57 0.15 -5.37
CA ALA A 52 -13.66 0.98 -6.57
C ALA A 52 -14.44 2.28 -6.32
N LYS A 53 -15.56 2.21 -5.60
CA LYS A 53 -16.37 3.39 -5.22
C LYS A 53 -15.60 4.33 -4.30
N LEU A 54 -14.87 3.79 -3.32
CA LEU A 54 -14.03 4.60 -2.42
C LEU A 54 -12.91 5.31 -3.18
N GLN A 55 -12.23 4.61 -4.10
CA GLN A 55 -11.18 5.19 -4.94
C GLN A 55 -11.73 6.32 -5.81
N GLN A 56 -12.89 6.09 -6.44
CA GLN A 56 -13.54 7.10 -7.26
C GLN A 56 -13.88 8.36 -6.43
N ALA A 57 -14.45 8.18 -5.24
CA ALA A 57 -14.76 9.30 -4.34
C ALA A 57 -13.49 10.07 -3.92
N ALA A 58 -12.42 9.36 -3.55
CA ALA A 58 -11.14 9.96 -3.18
C ALA A 58 -10.47 10.71 -4.35
N SER A 59 -10.65 10.25 -5.59
CA SER A 59 -10.17 10.97 -6.78
C SER A 59 -10.97 12.23 -7.09
N MET A 60 -12.27 12.27 -6.76
CA MET A 60 -13.11 13.46 -6.95
C MET A 60 -12.88 14.52 -5.86
N VAL A 61 -12.60 14.08 -4.63
CA VAL A 61 -12.34 14.97 -3.48
C VAL A 61 -10.99 14.58 -2.85
N PRO A 62 -9.86 15.02 -3.44
CA PRO A 62 -8.54 14.71 -2.90
C PRO A 62 -8.33 15.35 -1.53
N MET A 63 -7.80 14.59 -0.58
CA MET A 63 -7.42 15.13 0.73
C MET A 63 -6.13 15.93 0.64
N GLN A 64 -6.22 17.22 0.95
CA GLN A 64 -5.11 18.16 0.85
C GLN A 64 -4.10 17.98 1.98
N GLU A 65 -4.53 17.56 3.17
CA GLU A 65 -3.62 17.31 4.31
C GLU A 65 -3.06 15.89 4.37
N ALA A 66 -3.34 15.03 3.37
CA ALA A 66 -2.80 13.68 3.35
C ALA A 66 -1.29 13.69 3.12
N THR A 67 -0.55 12.95 3.95
CA THR A 67 0.92 12.83 3.86
C THR A 67 1.32 11.37 3.77
N PRO A 68 2.55 11.04 3.31
CA PRO A 68 3.06 9.67 3.37
C PRO A 68 3.05 9.08 4.79
N ALA A 69 3.25 9.91 5.82
CA ALA A 69 3.18 9.47 7.20
C ALA A 69 1.77 9.09 7.64
N THR A 70 0.74 9.71 7.08
CA THR A 70 -0.67 9.45 7.42
C THR A 70 -1.37 8.50 6.45
N SER A 71 -0.75 8.14 5.32
CA SER A 71 -1.37 7.33 4.26
C SER A 71 -1.90 5.97 4.74
N HIS A 72 -1.26 5.37 5.75
CA HIS A 72 -1.63 4.08 6.32
C HIS A 72 -2.91 4.10 7.17
N MET A 73 -3.46 5.28 7.47
CA MET A 73 -4.72 5.43 8.19
C MET A 73 -5.95 5.46 7.25
N PHE A 74 -5.73 5.45 5.94
CA PHE A 74 -6.78 5.55 4.93
C PHE A 74 -7.07 4.21 4.27
N ILE A 75 -8.33 4.00 3.86
CA ILE A 75 -8.76 2.76 3.20
C ILE A 75 -8.22 2.67 1.77
N VAL A 76 -8.25 3.79 1.05
CA VAL A 76 -7.69 3.95 -0.31
C VAL A 76 -6.55 4.94 -0.25
N ASN A 77 -5.56 4.79 -1.14
CA ASN A 77 -4.38 5.65 -1.13
C ASN A 77 -4.79 7.11 -1.42
N PRO A 78 -4.63 8.05 -0.46
CA PRO A 78 -5.04 9.43 -0.64
C PRO A 78 -4.06 10.24 -1.49
N LEU A 79 -2.86 9.69 -1.77
CA LEU A 79 -1.79 10.35 -2.51
C LEU A 79 -2.00 10.14 -4.01
N THR A 80 -2.76 11.04 -4.63
CA THR A 80 -3.28 10.91 -6.00
C THR A 80 -2.31 11.30 -7.13
N THR A 81 -1.15 11.90 -6.84
CA THR A 81 -0.47 12.73 -7.86
C THR A 81 0.95 12.32 -8.26
N SER A 82 1.58 11.30 -7.66
CA SER A 82 2.96 10.94 -8.09
C SER A 82 3.27 9.45 -8.02
N ARG A 83 3.75 8.88 -9.14
CA ARG A 83 4.37 7.54 -9.17
C ARG A 83 5.51 7.42 -8.15
N LEU A 84 6.22 8.52 -7.86
CA LEU A 84 7.24 8.55 -6.81
C LEU A 84 6.63 8.50 -5.40
N ALA A 85 5.45 9.11 -5.19
CA ALA A 85 4.73 8.98 -3.92
C ALA A 85 4.24 7.53 -3.69
N SER A 86 3.96 6.78 -4.76
CA SER A 86 3.60 5.35 -4.66
C SER A 86 4.73 4.46 -4.10
N LEU A 87 5.99 4.90 -4.21
CA LEU A 87 7.16 4.22 -3.61
C LEU A 87 7.23 4.42 -2.09
N PHE A 88 6.60 5.47 -1.57
CA PHE A 88 6.46 5.73 -0.14
C PHE A 88 5.07 5.36 0.38
N SER A 89 4.14 4.98 -0.50
CA SER A 89 2.83 4.51 -0.10
C SER A 89 2.95 3.12 0.50
N THR A 90 2.50 3.01 1.74
CA THR A 90 2.40 1.77 2.50
C THR A 90 1.24 0.89 2.04
N HIS A 91 0.33 1.42 1.22
CA HIS A 91 -0.77 0.67 0.60
C HIS A 91 -0.44 0.23 -0.82
N PRO A 92 -0.85 -0.98 -1.22
CA PRO A 92 -0.83 -1.37 -2.62
C PRO A 92 -1.82 -0.51 -3.42
N ALA A 93 -1.64 -0.45 -4.74
CA ALA A 93 -2.58 0.24 -5.61
C ALA A 93 -3.99 -0.37 -5.45
N THR A 94 -5.02 0.46 -5.42
CA THR A 94 -6.40 -0.02 -5.23
C THR A 94 -6.81 -0.95 -6.37
N GLU A 95 -6.29 -0.72 -7.57
CA GLU A 95 -6.48 -1.55 -8.77
C GLU A 95 -5.94 -2.97 -8.57
N ASP A 96 -4.76 -3.12 -7.95
CA ASP A 96 -4.15 -4.43 -7.67
C ASP A 96 -5.00 -5.23 -6.66
N ARG A 97 -5.55 -4.54 -5.66
CA ARG A 97 -6.46 -5.14 -4.66
C ARG A 97 -7.76 -5.60 -5.32
N ILE A 98 -8.36 -4.75 -6.15
CA ILE A 98 -9.57 -5.07 -6.93
C ILE A 98 -9.32 -6.29 -7.82
N ALA A 99 -8.20 -6.32 -8.55
CA ALA A 99 -7.86 -7.43 -9.43
C ALA A 99 -7.75 -8.76 -8.67
N ARG A 100 -7.11 -8.75 -7.49
CA ARG A 100 -7.02 -9.94 -6.62
C ARG A 100 -8.38 -10.40 -6.12
N LEU A 101 -9.23 -9.49 -5.65
CA LEU A 101 -10.58 -9.80 -5.20
C LEU A 101 -11.45 -10.36 -6.33
N MET A 102 -11.36 -9.80 -7.53
CA MET A 102 -12.09 -10.30 -8.71
C MET A 102 -11.62 -11.69 -9.16
N ALA A 103 -10.39 -12.08 -8.82
CA ALA A 103 -9.86 -13.41 -9.08
C ALA A 103 -10.27 -14.45 -8.02
N MET A 104 -10.83 -14.01 -6.88
CA MET A 104 -11.39 -14.91 -5.88
C MET A 104 -12.71 -15.49 -6.39
N ARG A 105 -12.81 -16.82 -6.40
CA ARG A 105 -14.03 -17.56 -6.78
C ARG A 105 -15.00 -17.66 -5.61
#